data_AF-A0A9X0L809-F1
#
_entry.id   AF-A0A9X0L809-F1
#
_cell.length_a   1.000
_cell.length_b   1.000
_cell.length_c   1.000
_cell.angle_alpha   90.00
_cell.angle_beta   90.00
_cell.angle_gamma   90.00
#
_symmetry.space_group_name_H-M   'P 1'
#
loop_
_entity.id
_entity.type
_entity.pdbx_description
1 polymer ?
#
loop_
_entity_poly.entity_id
_entity_poly.type
_entity_poly.pdbx_seq_one_letter_code
_entity_poly.pdbx_strand_id
1 'polypeptide(L)'
;MDGFMLLLAGTVFLRGSGAGMITGILLLTMPAQSRLGWRSYAGALRAMYGAWGVKVYGVVTGLGLILTIVALVWAILRGESPTVVGLLAASLAATVGGFVGTAGAYPAMKKLFATPDEDQRLVLMLLSRFGTWGIVSGCCHVAAFALITAAMATA
;
A
#
# COMPACT_ATOMS: atom_id res chain seq x y z
N MET A 1 -9.92 22.34 15.72
CA MET A 1 -10.02 21.28 14.71
C MET A 1 -11.23 20.45 15.06
N ASP A 2 -12.22 20.35 14.17
CA ASP A 2 -13.44 19.58 14.47
C ASP A 2 -13.20 18.07 14.32
N GLY A 3 -14.19 17.24 14.71
CA GLY A 3 -14.05 15.79 14.68
C GLY A 3 -13.82 15.21 13.28
N PHE A 4 -14.30 15.89 12.24
CA PHE A 4 -14.11 15.46 10.85
C PHE A 4 -12.67 15.74 10.38
N MET A 5 -12.11 16.91 10.71
CA MET A 5 -10.71 17.22 10.41
C MET A 5 -9.73 16.31 11.17
N LEU A 6 -10.05 15.93 12.41
CA LEU A 6 -9.29 14.90 13.15
C LEU A 6 -9.31 13.54 12.43
N LEU A 7 -10.47 13.13 11.92
CA LEU A 7 -10.58 11.90 11.14
C LEU A 7 -9.78 11.97 9.83
N LEU A 8 -9.87 13.08 9.10
CA LEU A 8 -9.12 13.27 7.87
C LEU A 8 -7.61 13.24 8.15
N ALA A 9 -7.13 13.95 9.17
CA ALA A 9 -5.72 13.95 9.55
C ALA A 9 -5.22 12.54 9.93
N GLY A 10 -5.99 11.79 10.72
CA GLY A 10 -5.66 10.40 11.05
C GLY A 10 -5.66 9.48 9.82
N THR A 11 -6.60 9.69 8.90
CA THR A 11 -6.66 8.95 7.63
C THR A 11 -5.44 9.27 6.76
N VAL A 12 -5.10 10.55 6.59
CA VAL A 12 -3.91 11.02 5.86
C VAL A 12 -2.64 10.39 6.44
N PHE A 13 -2.50 10.39 7.77
CA PHE A 13 -1.35 9.77 8.44
C PHE A 13 -1.21 8.27 8.13
N LEU A 14 -2.29 7.49 8.26
CA LEU A 14 -2.25 6.05 7.96
C LEU A 14 -2.05 5.77 6.47
N ARG A 15 -2.65 6.56 5.59
CA ARG A 15 -2.44 6.43 4.14
C ARG A 15 -1.02 6.79 3.72
N GLY A 16 -0.47 7.87 4.26
CA GLY A 16 0.92 8.25 4.03
C GLY A 16 1.88 7.17 4.53
N SER A 17 1.62 6.62 5.72
CA SER A 17 2.41 5.51 6.27
C SER A 17 2.34 4.25 5.39
N GLY A 18 1.14 3.85 4.97
CA GLY A 18 0.93 2.72 4.07
C GLY A 18 1.62 2.89 2.71
N ALA A 19 1.43 4.06 2.09
CA ALA A 19 2.07 4.44 0.83
C ALA A 19 3.60 4.46 0.95
N GLY A 20 4.14 5.02 2.04
CA GLY A 20 5.56 5.06 2.32
C GLY A 20 6.17 3.67 2.50
N MET A 21 5.50 2.76 3.21
CA MET A 21 5.97 1.38 3.37
C MET A 21 6.05 0.64 2.03
N ILE A 22 4.98 0.69 1.22
CA ILE A 22 4.93 -0.06 -0.04
C ILE A 22 5.88 0.54 -1.10
N THR A 23 6.00 1.86 -1.16
CA THR A 23 6.97 2.52 -2.05
C THR A 23 8.41 2.32 -1.58
N GLY A 24 8.67 2.38 -0.27
CA GLY A 24 9.98 2.08 0.29
C GLY A 24 10.43 0.65 -0.05
N ILE A 25 9.53 -0.32 0.04
CA ILE A 25 9.84 -1.69 -0.36
C ILE A 25 10.02 -1.78 -1.87
N LEU A 26 9.08 -1.31 -2.68
CA LEU A 26 9.10 -1.63 -4.10
C LEU A 26 10.00 -0.71 -4.92
N LEU A 27 9.96 0.59 -4.67
CA LEU A 27 10.69 1.58 -5.48
C LEU A 27 12.14 1.72 -5.03
N LEU A 28 12.47 1.43 -3.77
CA LEU A 28 13.87 1.47 -3.32
C LEU A 28 14.53 0.09 -3.41
N THR A 29 13.83 -0.99 -3.03
CA THR A 29 14.50 -2.30 -2.96
C THR A 29 14.51 -3.04 -4.30
N MET A 30 13.54 -2.84 -5.21
CA MET A 30 13.61 -3.49 -6.53
C MET A 30 14.80 -3.03 -7.38
N PRO A 31 15.12 -1.72 -7.51
CA PRO A 31 16.34 -1.31 -8.20
C PRO A 31 17.60 -1.87 -7.54
N ALA A 32 17.59 -2.06 -6.21
CA ALA A 32 18.69 -2.64 -5.47
C ALA A 32 18.94 -4.13 -5.83
N GLN A 33 17.94 -4.85 -6.36
CA GLN A 33 18.12 -6.23 -6.84
C GLN A 33 19.26 -6.34 -7.87
N SER A 34 19.39 -5.34 -8.75
CA SER A 34 20.45 -5.31 -9.78
C SER A 34 21.87 -5.23 -9.20
N ARG A 35 22.01 -4.69 -7.98
CA ARG A 35 23.30 -4.54 -7.27
C ARG A 35 23.55 -5.63 -6.23
N LEU A 36 22.51 -6.07 -5.54
CA LEU A 36 22.59 -7.08 -4.47
C LEU A 36 22.67 -8.51 -5.01
N GLY A 37 22.19 -8.73 -6.24
CA GLY A 37 21.97 -10.06 -6.79
C GLY A 37 20.68 -10.69 -6.27
N TRP A 38 20.12 -11.62 -7.04
CA TRP A 38 18.79 -12.19 -6.78
C TRP A 38 18.70 -12.97 -5.47
N ARG A 39 19.77 -13.68 -5.08
CA ARG A 39 19.79 -14.51 -3.86
C ARG A 39 19.77 -13.65 -2.59
N SER A 40 20.69 -12.67 -2.51
CA SER A 40 20.74 -11.72 -1.38
C SER A 40 19.46 -10.91 -1.27
N TYR A 41 18.91 -10.48 -2.41
CA TYR A 41 17.63 -9.75 -2.45
C TYR A 41 16.45 -10.61 -1.96
N ALA A 42 16.35 -11.86 -2.41
CA ALA A 42 15.32 -12.79 -1.93
C ALA A 42 15.47 -13.07 -0.43
N GLY A 43 16.70 -13.25 0.07
CA GLY A 43 16.99 -13.40 1.50
C GLY A 43 16.54 -12.18 2.32
N ALA A 44 16.86 -10.97 1.86
CA ALA A 44 16.43 -9.73 2.51
C ALA A 44 14.90 -9.60 2.56
N LEU A 45 14.21 -9.86 1.44
CA LEU A 45 12.74 -9.83 1.39
C LEU A 45 12.11 -10.85 2.35
N ARG A 46 12.63 -12.09 2.40
CA ARG A 46 12.19 -13.11 3.35
C ARG A 46 12.35 -12.64 4.80
N ALA A 47 13.50 -12.05 5.14
CA ALA A 47 13.77 -11.56 6.49
C ALA A 47 12.83 -10.41 6.89
N MET A 48 12.69 -9.40 6.02
CA MET A 48 11.85 -8.22 6.31
C MET A 48 10.37 -8.59 6.48
N TYR A 49 9.83 -9.39 5.56
CA TYR A 49 8.42 -9.74 5.58
C TYR A 49 8.08 -10.89 6.53
N GLY A 50 9.01 -11.84 6.73
CA GLY A 50 8.86 -12.96 7.65
C GLY A 50 8.85 -12.55 9.13
N ALA A 51 9.48 -11.43 9.47
CA ALA A 51 9.44 -10.88 10.82
C ALA A 51 8.10 -10.16 11.10
N TRP A 52 7.96 -8.93 10.58
CA TRP A 52 6.80 -8.07 10.88
C TRP A 52 6.19 -7.42 9.63
N GLY A 53 6.86 -7.46 8.47
CA GLY A 53 6.45 -6.69 7.29
C GLY A 53 5.02 -6.96 6.84
N VAL A 54 4.59 -8.23 6.73
CA VAL A 54 3.20 -8.57 6.33
C VAL A 54 2.19 -8.05 7.36
N LYS A 55 2.48 -8.23 8.65
CA LYS A 55 1.57 -7.87 9.74
C LYS A 55 1.39 -6.35 9.83
N VAL A 56 2.49 -5.61 9.89
CA VAL A 56 2.47 -4.14 10.01
C VAL A 56 1.80 -3.51 8.79
N TYR A 57 2.17 -3.97 7.59
CA TYR A 57 1.55 -3.48 6.36
C TYR A 57 0.04 -3.74 6.34
N GLY A 58 -0.40 -4.96 6.67
CA GLY A 58 -1.81 -5.33 6.69
C GLY A 58 -2.62 -4.51 7.70
N VAL A 59 -2.07 -4.29 8.90
CA VAL A 59 -2.73 -3.47 9.93
C VAL A 59 -2.86 -2.01 9.49
N VAL A 60 -1.78 -1.38 9.04
CA VAL A 60 -1.80 0.04 8.66
C VAL A 60 -2.70 0.29 7.46
N THR A 61 -2.59 -0.54 6.41
CA THR A 61 -3.42 -0.38 5.21
C THR A 61 -4.89 -0.72 5.45
N GLY A 62 -5.17 -1.74 6.28
CA GLY A 62 -6.52 -2.11 6.70
C GLY A 62 -7.20 -1.04 7.55
N LEU A 63 -6.51 -0.49 8.56
CA LEU A 63 -7.03 0.63 9.34
C LEU A 63 -7.24 1.87 8.47
N GLY A 64 -6.28 2.17 7.57
CA GLY A 64 -6.44 3.25 6.60
C GLY A 64 -7.69 3.09 5.74
N LEU A 65 -8.01 1.87 5.28
CA LEU A 65 -9.24 1.57 4.53
C LEU A 65 -10.49 1.92 5.33
N ILE A 66 -10.57 1.43 6.56
CA ILE A 66 -11.71 1.69 7.44
C ILE A 66 -11.88 3.19 7.64
N LEU A 67 -10.82 3.92 7.96
CA LEU A 67 -10.91 5.37 8.16
C LEU A 67 -11.33 6.12 6.90
N THR A 68 -10.88 5.72 5.70
CA THR A 68 -11.34 6.33 4.44
C THR A 68 -12.83 6.07 4.19
N ILE A 69 -13.34 4.88 4.49
CA ILE A 69 -14.78 4.58 4.39
C ILE A 69 -15.57 5.46 5.36
N VAL A 70 -15.14 5.53 6.63
CA VAL A 70 -15.80 6.36 7.65
C VAL A 70 -15.77 7.83 7.27
N ALA A 71 -14.64 8.33 6.74
CA ALA A 71 -14.51 9.71 6.28
C ALA A 71 -15.47 10.03 5.13
N LEU A 72 -15.57 9.14 4.14
CA LEU A 72 -16.49 9.30 3.01
C LEU A 72 -17.95 9.33 3.48
N VAL A 73 -18.36 8.37 4.33
CA VAL A 73 -19.72 8.31 4.86
C VAL A 73 -20.02 9.56 5.69
N TRP A 74 -19.11 10.00 6.55
CA TRP A 74 -19.33 11.17 7.38
C TRP A 74 -19.38 12.47 6.56
N ALA A 75 -18.56 12.60 5.51
CA ALA A 75 -18.63 13.74 4.59
C ALA A 75 -20.00 13.85 3.91
N ILE A 76 -20.56 12.72 3.47
CA ILE A 76 -21.92 12.65 2.89
C ILE A 76 -22.97 13.05 3.92
N LEU A 77 -22.90 12.50 5.13
CA LEU A 77 -23.86 12.80 6.20
C LEU A 77 -23.83 14.26 6.67
N ARG A 78 -22.66 14.92 6.58
CA ARG A 78 -22.48 16.34 6.90
C ARG A 78 -22.89 17.28 5.78
N GLY A 79 -23.14 16.76 4.57
CA GLY A 79 -23.40 17.60 3.40
C GLY A 79 -22.18 18.40 2.96
N GLU A 80 -20.97 17.82 3.11
CA GLU A 80 -19.73 18.44 2.62
C GLU A 80 -19.78 18.69 1.10
N SER A 81 -18.91 19.58 0.62
CA SER A 81 -18.90 19.94 -0.81
C SER A 81 -18.75 18.71 -1.72
N PRO A 82 -19.35 18.72 -2.93
CA PRO A 82 -19.21 17.61 -3.89
C PRO A 82 -17.74 17.28 -4.23
N THR A 83 -16.85 18.27 -4.17
CA THR A 83 -15.40 18.10 -4.34
C THR A 83 -14.80 17.23 -3.26
N VAL A 84 -15.07 17.49 -1.98
CA VAL A 84 -14.56 16.69 -0.85
C VAL A 84 -15.05 15.25 -0.95
N VAL A 85 -16.35 15.07 -1.20
CA VAL A 85 -16.95 13.73 -1.37
C VAL A 85 -16.32 12.99 -2.55
N GLY A 86 -16.15 13.67 -3.69
CA GLY A 86 -15.51 13.11 -4.89
C GLY A 86 -14.06 12.68 -4.65
N LEU A 87 -13.26 13.50 -3.96
CA LEU A 87 -11.87 13.18 -3.62
C LEU A 87 -11.79 11.99 -2.65
N LEU A 88 -12.67 11.91 -1.67
CA LEU A 88 -12.76 10.78 -0.74
C LEU A 88 -13.17 9.48 -1.46
N ALA A 89 -14.15 9.55 -2.36
CA ALA A 89 -14.58 8.41 -3.17
C ALA A 89 -13.46 7.93 -4.10
N ALA A 90 -12.74 8.85 -4.75
CA ALA A 90 -11.58 8.53 -5.58
C ALA A 90 -10.44 7.91 -4.74
N SER A 91 -10.19 8.44 -3.53
CA SER A 91 -9.20 7.87 -2.59
C SER A 91 -9.58 6.44 -2.18
N LEU A 92 -10.87 6.18 -1.95
CA LEU A 92 -11.37 4.84 -1.65
C LEU A 92 -11.19 3.89 -2.86
N ALA A 93 -11.55 4.32 -4.07
CA ALA A 93 -11.36 3.53 -5.28
C ALA A 93 -9.87 3.20 -5.52
N ALA A 94 -8.99 4.19 -5.36
CA ALA A 94 -7.55 3.99 -5.44
C ALA A 94 -7.05 3.02 -4.35
N THR A 95 -7.62 3.10 -3.13
CA THR A 95 -7.32 2.12 -2.08
C THR A 95 -7.67 0.70 -2.50
N VAL A 96 -8.86 0.49 -3.06
CA VAL A 96 -9.30 -0.82 -3.54
C VAL A 96 -8.33 -1.34 -4.60
N GLY A 97 -7.92 -0.49 -5.56
CA GLY A 97 -6.88 -0.82 -6.52
C GLY A 97 -5.55 -1.23 -5.85
N GLY A 98 -5.18 -0.55 -4.76
CA GLY A 98 -4.03 -0.89 -3.92
C GLY A 98 -4.11 -2.31 -3.37
N PHE A 99 -5.27 -2.70 -2.82
CA PHE A 99 -5.52 -4.06 -2.34
C PHE A 99 -5.54 -5.11 -3.45
N VAL A 100 -6.07 -4.78 -4.63
CA VAL A 100 -6.00 -5.67 -5.81
C VAL A 100 -4.53 -5.94 -6.17
N GLY A 101 -3.69 -4.89 -6.21
CA GLY A 101 -2.25 -5.04 -6.41
C GLY A 101 -1.60 -5.92 -5.35
N THR A 102 -1.93 -5.69 -4.07
CA THR A 102 -1.44 -6.52 -2.96
C THR A 102 -1.88 -7.98 -3.11
N ALA A 103 -3.13 -8.25 -3.50
CA ALA A 103 -3.66 -9.60 -3.72
C ALA A 103 -2.96 -10.31 -4.90
N GLY A 104 -2.52 -9.56 -5.92
CA GLY A 104 -1.70 -10.10 -7.00
C GLY A 104 -0.25 -10.42 -6.58
N ALA A 105 0.33 -9.62 -5.68
CA ALA A 105 1.71 -9.72 -5.21
C ALA A 105 1.89 -10.78 -4.10
N TYR A 106 0.95 -10.85 -3.16
CA TYR A 106 1.06 -11.67 -1.95
C TYR A 106 1.26 -13.17 -2.21
N PRO A 107 0.56 -13.82 -3.16
CA PRO A 107 0.78 -15.23 -3.46
C PRO A 107 2.22 -15.52 -3.94
N ALA A 108 2.81 -14.62 -4.73
CA ALA A 108 4.18 -14.76 -5.21
C ALA A 108 5.18 -14.66 -4.05
N MET A 109 4.96 -13.72 -3.15
CA MET A 109 5.76 -13.54 -1.94
C MET A 109 5.64 -14.73 -0.98
N LYS A 110 4.43 -15.24 -0.74
CA LYS A 110 4.22 -16.43 0.09
C LYS A 110 4.95 -17.65 -0.48
N LYS A 111 4.89 -17.84 -1.80
CA LYS A 111 5.61 -18.94 -2.47
C LYS A 111 7.13 -18.74 -2.39
N LEU A 112 7.61 -17.49 -2.52
CA LEU A 112 9.04 -17.16 -2.40
C LEU A 112 9.60 -17.55 -1.02
N PHE A 113 8.82 -17.41 0.06
CA PHE A 113 9.25 -17.78 1.42
C PHE A 113 9.50 -19.27 1.58
N ALA A 114 8.77 -20.10 0.83
CA ALA A 114 8.91 -21.55 0.86
C ALA A 114 9.86 -22.10 -0.22
N THR A 115 10.33 -21.26 -1.14
CA THR A 115 11.17 -21.70 -2.27
C THR A 115 12.65 -21.71 -1.85
N PRO A 116 13.36 -22.86 -1.96
CA PRO A 116 14.80 -22.93 -1.74
C PRO A 116 15.59 -22.07 -2.74
N ASP A 117 16.77 -21.59 -2.33
CA ASP A 117 17.63 -20.76 -3.17
C ASP A 117 18.43 -21.54 -4.23
N GLU A 118 18.06 -22.78 -4.51
CA GLU A 118 18.65 -23.63 -5.55
C GLU A 118 17.91 -23.48 -6.89
N ASP A 119 16.61 -23.16 -6.84
CA ASP A 119 15.80 -22.91 -8.04
C ASP A 119 15.80 -21.41 -8.39
N GLN A 120 16.92 -20.95 -8.95
CA GLN A 120 17.09 -19.57 -9.38
C GLN A 120 15.96 -19.09 -10.31
N ARG A 121 15.51 -19.95 -11.23
CA ARG A 121 14.49 -19.59 -12.23
C ARG A 121 13.16 -19.30 -11.55
N LEU A 122 12.74 -20.18 -10.63
CA LEU A 122 11.51 -19.97 -9.87
C LEU A 122 11.59 -18.73 -8.98
N VAL A 123 12.72 -18.52 -8.29
CA VAL A 123 12.91 -17.33 -7.44
C VAL A 123 12.79 -16.04 -8.25
N LEU A 124 13.47 -15.94 -9.39
CA LEU A 124 13.40 -14.75 -10.26
C LEU A 124 11.99 -14.50 -10.80
N MET A 125 11.27 -15.55 -11.19
CA MET A 125 9.88 -15.46 -11.64
C MET A 125 8.97 -14.88 -10.53
N LEU A 126 9.13 -15.38 -9.30
CA LEU A 126 8.36 -14.93 -8.15
C LEU A 126 8.67 -13.48 -7.77
N LEU A 127 9.95 -13.10 -7.79
CA LEU A 127 10.38 -11.71 -7.55
C LEU A 127 9.81 -10.74 -8.60
N SER A 128 9.83 -11.13 -9.87
CA SER A 128 9.25 -10.33 -10.96
C SER A 128 7.74 -10.15 -10.79
N ARG A 129 7.01 -11.25 -10.51
CA ARG A 129 5.56 -11.19 -10.25
C ARG A 129 5.22 -10.33 -9.04
N PHE A 130 5.97 -10.49 -7.94
CA PHE A 130 5.84 -9.64 -6.76
C PHE A 130 6.06 -8.16 -7.11
N GLY A 131 7.09 -7.87 -7.91
CA GLY A 131 7.40 -6.53 -8.36
C GLY A 131 6.31 -5.87 -9.17
N THR A 132 5.86 -6.51 -10.24
CA THR A 132 4.83 -5.95 -11.14
C THR A 132 3.55 -5.61 -10.38
N TRP A 133 3.03 -6.56 -9.60
CA TRP A 133 1.82 -6.33 -8.81
C TRP A 133 2.05 -5.39 -7.64
N GLY A 134 3.24 -5.41 -7.07
CA GLY A 134 3.69 -4.44 -6.09
C GLY A 134 3.60 -3.03 -6.65
N ILE A 135 4.20 -2.75 -7.81
CA ILE A 135 4.20 -1.41 -8.42
C ILE A 135 2.76 -0.91 -8.61
N VAL A 136 1.86 -1.75 -9.12
CA VAL A 136 0.43 -1.42 -9.21
C VAL A 136 -0.12 -1.03 -7.85
N SER A 137 0.12 -1.85 -6.82
CA SER A 137 -0.31 -1.57 -5.44
C SER A 137 0.25 -0.24 -4.92
N GLY A 138 1.55 0.01 -5.13
CA GLY A 138 2.26 1.20 -4.69
C GLY A 138 1.71 2.47 -5.33
N CYS A 139 1.56 2.49 -6.66
CA CYS A 139 0.96 3.61 -7.38
C CYS A 139 -0.44 3.94 -6.87
N CYS A 140 -1.27 2.91 -6.66
CA CYS A 140 -2.62 3.08 -6.13
C CYS A 140 -2.64 3.62 -4.70
N HIS A 141 -1.76 3.15 -3.81
CA HIS A 141 -1.67 3.67 -2.44
C HIS A 141 -1.14 5.10 -2.38
N VAL A 142 -0.18 5.47 -3.24
CA VAL A 142 0.29 6.86 -3.39
C VAL A 142 -0.83 7.76 -3.89
N ALA A 143 -1.58 7.32 -4.91
CA ALA A 143 -2.74 8.07 -5.40
C ALA A 143 -3.81 8.24 -4.32
N ALA A 144 -4.12 7.18 -3.57
CA ALA A 144 -5.05 7.24 -2.45
C ALA A 144 -4.62 8.27 -1.38
N PHE A 145 -3.32 8.29 -1.04
CA PHE A 145 -2.72 9.27 -0.12
C PHE A 145 -2.80 10.70 -0.65
N ALA A 146 -2.47 10.94 -1.93
CA ALA A 146 -2.55 12.26 -2.53
C ALA A 146 -4.00 12.79 -2.53
N LEU A 147 -4.97 11.93 -2.88
CA LEU A 147 -6.39 12.28 -2.93
C LEU A 147 -6.97 12.59 -1.54
N ILE A 148 -6.64 11.82 -0.51
CA ILE A 148 -7.11 12.10 0.86
C ILE A 148 -6.45 13.37 1.42
N THR A 149 -5.20 13.65 1.05
CA THR A 149 -4.50 14.89 1.43
C THR A 149 -5.15 16.10 0.77
N ALA A 150 -5.49 15.98 -0.53
CA ALA A 150 -6.24 17.00 -1.25
C ALA A 150 -7.61 17.24 -0.60
N ALA A 151 -8.35 16.17 -0.27
CA ALA A 151 -9.65 16.28 0.40
C ALA A 151 -9.53 17.07 1.72
N MET A 152 -8.53 16.76 2.54
CA MET A 152 -8.25 17.48 3.80
C MET A 152 -7.88 18.94 3.59
N ALA A 153 -7.12 19.27 2.54
CA ALA A 153 -6.75 20.64 2.23
C ALA A 153 -7.93 21.50 1.72
N THR A 154 -9.00 20.84 1.26
CA THR A 154 -10.20 21.48 0.69
C THR A 154 -11.45 21.38 1.57
N ALA A 155 -11.34 20.72 2.72
CA ALA A 155 -12.42 20.51 3.69
C ALA A 155 -12.47 21.61 4.75
#